data_AF-F4XBI4-F1
#
_entry.id   AF-F4XBI4-F1
#
_cell.length_a   1.000
_cell.length_b   1.000
_cell.length_c   1.000
_cell.angle_alpha   90.00
_cell.angle_beta   90.00
_cell.angle_gamma   90.00
#
_symmetry.space_group_name_H-M   'P 1'
#
loop_
_entity.id
_entity.type
_entity.pdbx_description
1 polymer ?
#
loop_
_entity_poly.entity_id
_entity_poly.type
_entity_poly.pdbx_seq_one_letter_code
_entity_poly.pdbx_strand_id
1 'polypeptide(L)'
;MLGRKVNHKVFGCGTITELTSAYLTVNFGDSEKKFVYPDVFEKYLTSTDPELMEQVDKDIQFKRSAHSNSVLSAIHSSATSTQPQMRSQKHVKKVERSNIAFKCNYCDGGKGQNHIGFQDVCSDSVLRFNIEKARHVWCSSEDSPCRWYLDGEITRKELESMMSGGHGLDSVCYESHMLRDWMASAGVVQTGTDKGKPMRLLKVQKNSLAVLTTREPNAASDESRFVFAVFLVDESYEGDNRDAGYVTTNSEWKIELAPTEAHKILFWNYYANPNAPKKIVFGSGLHRYLSDTQAAQILRDIVTVKNNPKEKEFAQRFFEHFCKINGIDLDGVSLPNGALVQDR
;
A
#
# COMPACT_ATOMS: atom_id res chain seq x y z
N MET A 1 -11.39 30.78 -3.42
CA MET A 1 -11.21 29.50 -4.16
C MET A 1 -12.53 28.79 -4.47
N LEU A 2 -13.50 28.76 -3.55
CA LEU A 2 -14.84 28.22 -3.83
C LEU A 2 -15.45 28.87 -5.08
N GLY A 3 -16.11 28.06 -5.91
CA GLY A 3 -16.76 28.47 -7.16
C GLY A 3 -15.80 28.71 -8.34
N ARG A 4 -14.47 28.61 -8.14
CA ARG A 4 -13.50 28.81 -9.23
C ARG A 4 -13.32 27.54 -10.04
N LYS A 5 -13.03 27.72 -11.34
CA LYS A 5 -12.81 26.61 -12.28
C LYS A 5 -11.39 26.09 -12.19
N VAL A 6 -11.28 24.78 -12.26
CA VAL A 6 -10.03 24.03 -12.33
C VAL A 6 -10.12 23.01 -13.44
N ASN A 7 -8.98 22.57 -13.95
CA ASN A 7 -8.91 21.55 -14.98
C ASN A 7 -8.13 20.36 -14.42
N HIS A 8 -8.79 19.21 -14.35
CA HIS A 8 -8.16 17.96 -13.96
C HIS A 8 -7.67 17.23 -15.20
N LYS A 9 -6.45 16.68 -15.14
CA LYS A 9 -5.84 15.98 -16.28
C LYS A 9 -6.71 14.85 -16.87
N VAL A 10 -7.52 14.21 -16.02
CA VAL A 10 -8.41 13.09 -16.40
C VAL A 10 -9.87 13.48 -16.49
N PHE A 11 -10.37 14.35 -15.60
CA PHE A 11 -11.80 14.63 -15.45
C PHE A 11 -12.22 15.92 -16.16
N GLY A 12 -11.29 16.59 -16.83
CA GLY A 12 -11.54 17.83 -17.54
C GLY A 12 -11.89 18.98 -16.61
N CYS A 13 -12.74 19.89 -17.10
CA CYS A 13 -13.05 21.12 -16.38
C CYS A 13 -14.04 20.85 -15.25
N GLY A 14 -13.66 21.26 -14.04
CA GLY A 14 -14.50 21.17 -12.85
C GLY A 14 -14.57 22.49 -12.09
N THR A 15 -15.55 22.60 -11.21
CA THR A 15 -15.75 23.76 -10.34
C THR A 15 -15.54 23.36 -8.90
N ILE A 16 -14.76 24.15 -8.15
CA ILE A 16 -14.51 23.90 -6.74
C ILE A 16 -15.80 24.15 -5.96
N THR A 17 -16.34 23.11 -5.31
CA THR A 17 -17.58 23.21 -4.53
C THR A 17 -17.34 23.27 -3.02
N GLU A 18 -16.24 22.70 -2.54
CA GLU A 18 -15.85 22.78 -1.12
C GLU A 18 -14.33 22.92 -0.96
N LEU A 19 -13.91 23.67 0.05
CA LEU A 19 -12.51 23.82 0.44
C LEU A 19 -12.40 23.84 1.97
N THR A 20 -11.56 22.95 2.48
CA THR A 20 -11.15 22.87 3.89
C THR A 20 -9.65 23.06 4.00
N SER A 21 -9.10 23.06 5.22
CA SER A 21 -7.65 23.17 5.43
C SER A 21 -6.83 22.01 4.87
N ALA A 22 -7.45 20.84 4.58
CA ALA A 22 -6.75 19.64 4.11
C ALA A 22 -7.28 19.07 2.79
N TYR A 23 -8.49 19.46 2.37
CA TYR A 23 -9.15 18.87 1.20
C TYR A 23 -9.90 19.89 0.36
N LEU A 24 -9.90 19.62 -0.94
CA LEU A 24 -10.63 20.32 -1.99
C LEU A 24 -11.64 19.36 -2.63
N THR A 25 -12.90 19.77 -2.75
CA THR A 25 -13.92 19.05 -3.54
C THR A 25 -14.17 19.79 -4.85
N VAL A 26 -14.13 19.07 -5.96
CA VAL A 26 -14.36 19.60 -7.31
C VAL A 26 -15.49 18.82 -7.96
N ASN A 27 -16.46 19.55 -8.50
CA ASN A 27 -17.57 19.03 -9.27
C ASN A 27 -17.27 19.13 -10.77
N PHE A 28 -17.25 18.00 -11.47
CA PHE A 28 -16.98 17.89 -12.91
C PHE A 28 -18.27 17.71 -13.74
N GLY A 29 -19.41 18.18 -13.23
CA GLY A 29 -20.74 17.99 -13.83
C GLY A 29 -21.41 16.72 -13.31
N ASP A 30 -21.00 15.57 -13.84
CA ASP A 30 -21.64 14.27 -13.52
C ASP A 30 -21.07 13.61 -12.26
N SER A 31 -19.95 14.13 -11.73
CA SER A 31 -19.33 13.58 -10.53
C SER A 31 -18.63 14.64 -9.67
N GLU A 32 -18.71 14.46 -8.36
CA GLU A 32 -17.91 15.21 -7.39
C GLU A 32 -16.76 14.36 -6.86
N LYS A 33 -15.55 14.90 -6.95
CA LYS A 33 -14.31 14.25 -6.49
C LYS A 33 -13.64 15.11 -5.44
N LYS A 34 -13.11 14.44 -4.42
CA LYS A 34 -12.40 15.08 -3.31
C LYS A 34 -10.91 14.77 -3.42
N PHE A 35 -10.09 15.79 -3.24
CA PHE A 35 -8.65 15.74 -3.42
C PHE A 35 -7.94 16.37 -2.23
N VAL A 36 -6.69 15.96 -1.99
CA VAL A 36 -5.85 16.53 -0.93
C VAL A 36 -5.37 17.91 -1.37
N TYR A 37 -5.63 18.93 -0.54
CA TYR A 37 -5.23 20.30 -0.78
C TYR A 37 -4.00 20.66 0.07
N PRO A 38 -3.01 21.40 -0.47
CA PRO A 38 -2.90 21.90 -1.85
C PRO A 38 -2.26 20.91 -2.84
N ASP A 39 -1.82 19.73 -2.39
CA ASP A 39 -0.96 18.79 -3.13
C ASP A 39 -1.52 18.33 -4.48
N VAL A 40 -2.85 18.26 -4.62
CA VAL A 40 -3.51 17.91 -5.88
C VAL A 40 -3.10 18.84 -7.03
N PHE A 41 -2.77 20.10 -6.75
CA PHE A 41 -2.37 21.07 -7.77
C PHE A 41 -0.92 20.87 -8.27
N GLU A 42 -0.09 20.12 -7.55
CA GLU A 42 1.26 19.80 -8.00
C GLU A 42 1.25 18.79 -9.16
N LYS A 43 0.20 17.95 -9.23
CA LYS A 43 0.20 16.78 -10.12
C LYS A 43 -1.04 16.67 -11.00
N TYR A 44 -2.22 17.07 -10.53
CA TYR A 44 -3.48 16.63 -11.13
C TYR A 44 -4.44 17.76 -11.50
N LEU A 45 -4.44 18.87 -10.75
CA LEU A 45 -5.27 20.05 -11.02
C LEU A 45 -4.44 21.24 -11.48
N THR A 46 -4.94 21.97 -12.47
CA THR A 46 -4.44 23.29 -12.87
C THR A 46 -5.58 24.29 -12.98
N SER A 47 -5.30 25.58 -12.99
CA SER A 47 -6.30 26.61 -13.26
C SER A 47 -5.70 27.70 -14.14
N THR A 48 -6.54 28.31 -14.97
CA THR A 48 -6.20 29.51 -15.75
C THR A 48 -6.39 30.78 -14.95
N ASP A 49 -6.94 30.70 -13.73
CA ASP A 49 -7.12 31.82 -12.81
C ASP A 49 -5.80 32.10 -12.07
N PRO A 50 -5.10 33.21 -12.38
CA PRO A 50 -3.78 33.49 -11.80
C PRO A 50 -3.82 33.74 -10.28
N GLU A 51 -4.90 34.35 -9.77
CA GLU A 51 -5.06 34.59 -8.34
C GLU A 51 -5.28 33.29 -7.57
N LEU A 52 -5.95 32.31 -8.17
CA LEU A 52 -6.13 31.00 -7.57
C LEU A 52 -4.78 30.28 -7.49
N MET A 53 -4.01 30.29 -8.58
CA MET A 53 -2.70 29.64 -8.62
C MET A 53 -1.71 30.30 -7.66
N GLU A 54 -1.73 31.64 -7.53
CA GLU A 54 -0.88 32.34 -6.57
C GLU A 54 -1.19 31.93 -5.11
N GLN A 55 -2.47 31.76 -4.76
CA GLN A 55 -2.86 31.30 -3.44
C GLN A 55 -2.52 29.82 -3.21
N VAL A 56 -2.65 28.96 -4.23
CA VAL A 56 -2.21 27.55 -4.17
C VAL A 56 -0.71 27.47 -3.94
N ASP A 57 0.09 28.26 -4.67
CA ASP A 57 1.55 28.28 -4.52
C ASP A 57 1.97 28.76 -3.13
N LYS A 58 1.29 29.79 -2.59
CA LYS A 58 1.46 30.25 -1.20
C LYS A 58 1.14 29.14 -0.20
N ASP A 59 0.07 28.38 -0.41
CA ASP A 59 -0.33 27.29 0.50
C ASP A 59 0.63 26.09 0.40
N ILE A 60 1.15 25.77 -0.79
CA ILE A 60 2.20 24.75 -0.99
C ILE A 60 3.48 25.18 -0.27
N GLN A 61 3.90 26.44 -0.44
CA GLN A 61 5.08 26.99 0.23
C GLN A 61 4.90 27.06 1.76
N PHE A 62 3.71 27.43 2.24
CA PHE A 62 3.36 27.43 3.66
C PHE A 62 3.39 26.02 4.24
N LYS A 63 2.82 25.02 3.56
CA LYS A 63 2.88 23.62 3.98
C LYS A 63 4.32 23.08 4.04
N ARG A 64 5.15 23.42 3.04
CA ARG A 64 6.57 23.04 3.00
C ARG A 64 7.41 23.72 4.11
N SER A 65 7.16 25.00 4.37
CA SER A 65 7.86 25.76 5.42
C SER A 65 7.37 25.43 6.84
N ALA A 66 6.09 25.14 7.03
CA ALA A 66 5.55 24.61 8.28
C ALA A 66 6.10 23.21 8.59
N HIS A 67 6.30 22.36 7.57
CA HIS A 67 6.95 21.07 7.73
C HIS A 67 8.44 21.21 8.10
N SER A 68 9.15 22.18 7.52
CA SER A 68 10.55 22.48 7.86
C SER A 68 10.72 23.09 9.26
N ASN A 69 9.86 24.04 9.65
CA ASN A 69 9.88 24.69 10.97
C ASN A 69 9.37 23.77 12.09
N SER A 70 8.41 22.87 11.82
CA SER A 70 7.96 21.85 12.79
C SER A 70 9.04 20.84 13.12
N VAL A 71 9.96 20.54 12.18
CA VAL A 71 11.11 19.66 12.42
C VAL A 71 12.17 20.38 13.26
N LEU A 72 12.36 21.69 13.07
CA LEU A 72 13.30 22.50 13.86
C LEU A 72 12.78 22.83 15.27
N SER A 73 11.48 23.08 15.44
CA SER A 73 10.88 23.39 16.75
C SER A 73 10.69 22.14 17.63
N ALA A 74 10.44 20.97 17.04
CA ALA A 74 10.31 19.71 17.78
C ALA A 74 11.63 19.25 18.45
N ILE A 75 12.78 19.77 18.01
CA ILE A 75 14.10 19.49 18.59
C ILE A 75 14.36 20.36 19.84
N HIS A 76 13.70 21.52 19.99
CA HIS A 76 14.01 22.48 21.06
C HIS A 76 13.01 22.54 22.23
N SER A 77 11.84 21.91 22.14
CA SER A 77 10.78 22.05 23.16
C SER A 77 10.58 20.84 24.08
N SER A 78 11.44 19.82 24.04
CA SER A 78 11.41 18.70 24.99
C SER A 78 12.14 19.02 26.30
N ALA A 79 11.81 20.16 26.91
CA ALA A 79 12.18 20.46 28.29
C ALA A 79 11.08 21.28 28.96
N THR A 80 10.57 20.71 30.05
CA THR A 80 9.77 21.32 31.13
C THR A 80 8.25 21.11 31.08
N SER A 81 7.81 20.53 32.19
CA SER A 81 6.48 20.10 32.60
C SER A 81 5.66 21.23 33.23
N THR A 82 4.32 21.16 33.10
CA THR A 82 3.38 21.43 34.21
C THR A 82 1.96 20.95 33.87
N GLN A 83 1.29 20.31 34.84
CA GLN A 83 -0.09 19.80 34.81
C GLN A 83 -1.12 20.90 35.24
N PRO A 84 -2.42 20.60 35.48
CA PRO A 84 -3.49 20.40 34.49
C PRO A 84 -4.76 21.27 34.79
N GLN A 85 -5.65 21.48 33.81
CA GLN A 85 -7.05 21.80 34.13
C GLN A 85 -8.05 21.00 33.29
N MET A 86 -8.97 20.37 34.02
CA MET A 86 -9.98 19.42 33.56
C MET A 86 -11.02 20.06 32.63
N ARG A 87 -11.24 19.42 31.47
CA ARG A 87 -12.56 19.34 30.82
C ARG A 87 -12.76 17.92 30.33
N SER A 88 -13.92 17.36 30.62
CA SER A 88 -14.32 15.97 30.31
C SER A 88 -14.26 15.69 28.81
N GLN A 89 -13.14 15.13 28.35
CA GLN A 89 -13.01 14.60 27.00
C GLN A 89 -13.54 13.16 26.98
N LYS A 90 -14.51 12.89 26.11
CA LYS A 90 -14.79 11.52 25.67
C LYS A 90 -13.45 10.92 25.23
N HIS A 91 -13.03 9.82 25.86
CA HIS A 91 -11.82 9.09 25.49
C HIS A 91 -11.94 8.64 24.02
N VAL A 92 -11.35 9.39 23.10
CA VAL A 92 -11.02 8.88 21.77
C VAL A 92 -9.90 7.87 22.02
N LYS A 93 -10.24 6.57 21.99
CA LYS A 93 -9.23 5.51 22.11
C LYS A 93 -8.19 5.71 21.00
N LYS A 94 -6.93 5.96 21.38
CA LYS A 94 -5.81 5.99 20.45
C LYS A 94 -5.73 4.62 19.78
N VAL A 95 -5.95 4.55 18.47
CA VAL A 95 -5.87 3.30 17.72
C VAL A 95 -4.41 2.86 17.71
N GLU A 96 -4.16 1.65 18.18
CA GLU A 96 -2.83 1.04 18.18
C GLU A 96 -2.38 0.76 16.75
N ARG A 97 -1.21 1.30 16.38
CA ARG A 97 -0.59 1.10 15.06
C ARG A 97 -0.12 -0.34 14.93
N SER A 98 -0.28 -0.91 13.73
CA SER A 98 0.15 -2.28 13.42
C SER A 98 0.87 -2.34 12.07
N ASN A 99 1.67 -3.38 11.88
CA ASN A 99 2.20 -3.76 10.57
C ASN A 99 1.13 -4.50 9.78
N ILE A 100 1.32 -4.67 8.48
CA ILE A 100 0.28 -5.24 7.61
C ILE A 100 0.88 -6.17 6.55
N ALA A 101 0.25 -7.33 6.37
CA ALA A 101 0.52 -8.23 5.27
C ALA A 101 -0.64 -8.22 4.26
N PHE A 102 -0.34 -8.08 2.98
CA PHE A 102 -1.31 -8.08 1.89
C PHE A 102 -1.34 -9.44 1.18
N LYS A 103 -2.55 -9.90 0.87
CA LYS A 103 -2.82 -11.09 0.04
C LYS A 103 -2.96 -10.65 -1.40
N CYS A 104 -1.88 -10.81 -2.16
CA CYS A 104 -1.85 -10.47 -3.58
C CYS A 104 -2.24 -11.70 -4.40
N ASN A 105 -2.95 -11.49 -5.51
CA ASN A 105 -3.04 -12.50 -6.55
C ASN A 105 -1.68 -12.59 -7.26
N TYR A 106 -1.38 -13.71 -7.92
CA TYR A 106 -0.07 -13.84 -8.57
C TYR A 106 -0.02 -12.99 -9.85
N CYS A 107 1.04 -12.19 -9.98
CA CYS A 107 1.30 -11.34 -11.14
C CYS A 107 2.76 -11.51 -11.56
N ASP A 108 3.00 -12.05 -12.75
CA ASP A 108 4.35 -12.20 -13.34
C ASP A 108 4.73 -11.05 -14.28
N GLY A 109 3.95 -9.95 -14.29
CA GLY A 109 4.27 -8.80 -15.12
C GLY A 109 5.58 -8.16 -14.68
N GLY A 110 6.53 -8.07 -15.61
CA GLY A 110 7.90 -7.63 -15.35
C GLY A 110 8.81 -8.68 -14.70
N LYS A 111 8.39 -9.95 -14.65
CA LYS A 111 9.23 -11.06 -14.12
C LYS A 111 10.53 -11.19 -14.91
N GLY A 112 11.62 -11.45 -14.19
CA GLY A 112 12.96 -11.63 -14.74
C GLY A 112 13.80 -12.54 -13.84
N GLN A 113 15.12 -12.60 -14.09
CA GLN A 113 16.01 -13.48 -13.30
C GLN A 113 16.01 -13.13 -11.81
N ASN A 114 15.96 -11.83 -11.49
CA ASN A 114 15.98 -11.31 -10.12
C ASN A 114 14.67 -10.62 -9.71
N HIS A 115 13.66 -10.60 -10.58
CA HIS A 115 12.37 -9.94 -10.34
C HIS A 115 11.25 -10.96 -10.42
N ILE A 116 10.34 -10.94 -9.47
CA ILE A 116 9.28 -11.95 -9.42
C ILE A 116 8.04 -11.57 -10.25
N GLY A 117 7.85 -10.27 -10.50
CA GLY A 117 6.71 -9.71 -11.21
C GLY A 117 6.19 -8.45 -10.52
N PHE A 118 4.87 -8.23 -10.54
CA PHE A 118 4.18 -7.14 -9.84
C PHE A 118 4.56 -5.70 -10.25
N GLN A 119 5.10 -5.52 -11.45
CA GLN A 119 5.48 -4.21 -11.98
C GLN A 119 5.01 -3.95 -13.42
N ASP A 120 4.28 -4.91 -14.00
CA ASP A 120 3.68 -4.78 -15.34
C ASP A 120 2.44 -5.70 -15.47
N VAL A 121 1.88 -5.76 -16.67
CA VAL A 121 0.82 -6.69 -17.08
C VAL A 121 1.33 -8.13 -17.08
N CYS A 122 0.53 -9.06 -16.54
CA CYS A 122 0.85 -10.49 -16.54
C CYS A 122 1.08 -11.05 -17.95
N SER A 123 1.83 -12.15 -18.04
CA SER A 123 1.93 -12.95 -19.26
C SER A 123 0.60 -13.59 -19.61
N ASP A 124 0.38 -13.90 -20.89
CA ASP A 124 -0.79 -14.63 -21.39
C ASP A 124 -1.11 -15.90 -20.58
N SER A 125 -0.08 -16.61 -20.12
CA SER A 125 -0.26 -17.83 -19.32
C SER A 125 -0.87 -17.56 -17.95
N VAL A 126 -0.41 -16.49 -17.29
CA VAL A 126 -0.90 -16.07 -15.97
C VAL A 126 -2.23 -15.35 -16.09
N LEU A 127 -2.49 -14.61 -17.18
CA LEU A 127 -3.79 -14.04 -17.48
C LEU A 127 -4.86 -15.14 -17.54
N ARG A 128 -4.65 -16.17 -18.38
CA ARG A 128 -5.59 -17.31 -18.48
C ARG A 128 -5.77 -18.01 -17.14
N PHE A 129 -4.68 -18.24 -16.39
CA PHE A 129 -4.77 -18.81 -15.05
C PHE A 129 -5.64 -17.95 -14.11
N ASN A 130 -5.36 -16.65 -14.02
CA ASN A 130 -6.06 -15.74 -13.11
C ASN A 130 -7.54 -15.57 -13.46
N ILE A 131 -7.88 -15.59 -14.76
CA ILE A 131 -9.22 -15.35 -15.28
C ILE A 131 -10.05 -16.63 -15.29
N GLU A 132 -9.54 -17.70 -15.90
CA GLU A 132 -10.31 -18.91 -16.22
C GLU A 132 -10.25 -19.93 -15.08
N LYS A 133 -9.06 -20.14 -14.51
CA LYS A 133 -8.82 -21.22 -13.53
C LYS A 133 -9.01 -20.76 -12.08
N ALA A 134 -8.28 -19.72 -11.68
CA ALA A 134 -8.34 -19.17 -10.33
C ALA A 134 -9.57 -18.28 -10.12
N ARG A 135 -10.11 -17.70 -11.22
CA ARG A 135 -11.29 -16.83 -11.22
C ARG A 135 -11.19 -15.72 -10.19
N HIS A 136 -10.03 -15.06 -10.14
CA HIS A 136 -9.82 -13.92 -9.26
C HIS A 136 -10.83 -12.81 -9.60
N VAL A 137 -11.45 -12.21 -8.59
CA VAL A 137 -12.63 -11.36 -8.79
C VAL A 137 -12.37 -10.18 -9.72
N TRP A 138 -11.25 -9.48 -9.56
CA TRP A 138 -10.89 -8.41 -10.50
C TRP A 138 -10.57 -8.96 -11.88
N CYS A 139 -9.67 -9.94 -11.99
CA CYS A 139 -9.23 -10.49 -13.27
C CYS A 139 -10.40 -11.04 -14.10
N SER A 140 -11.33 -11.73 -13.47
CA SER A 140 -12.51 -12.32 -14.14
C SER A 140 -13.69 -11.37 -14.31
N SER A 141 -13.57 -10.12 -13.83
CA SER A 141 -14.60 -9.09 -14.00
C SER A 141 -14.78 -8.73 -15.47
N GLU A 142 -16.00 -8.33 -15.85
CA GLU A 142 -16.29 -7.76 -17.17
C GLU A 142 -15.58 -6.42 -17.38
N ASP A 143 -15.17 -5.73 -16.31
CA ASP A 143 -14.43 -4.47 -16.37
C ASP A 143 -12.89 -4.66 -16.39
N SER A 144 -12.40 -5.90 -16.48
CA SER A 144 -10.96 -6.17 -16.41
C SER A 144 -10.29 -5.94 -17.77
N PRO A 145 -9.30 -5.05 -17.88
CA PRO A 145 -8.58 -4.87 -19.15
C PRO A 145 -7.83 -6.13 -19.59
N CYS A 146 -7.32 -6.90 -18.61
CA CYS A 146 -6.74 -8.22 -18.84
C CYS A 146 -7.71 -9.17 -19.54
N ARG A 147 -9.00 -9.11 -19.19
CA ARG A 147 -10.03 -9.93 -19.79
C ARG A 147 -10.44 -9.41 -21.16
N TRP A 148 -10.60 -8.10 -21.33
CA TRP A 148 -10.82 -7.49 -22.64
C TRP A 148 -9.77 -7.92 -23.67
N TYR A 149 -8.51 -8.00 -23.26
CA TYR A 149 -7.44 -8.51 -24.11
C TYR A 149 -7.62 -10.00 -24.47
N LEU A 150 -7.91 -10.87 -23.51
CA LEU A 150 -8.12 -12.30 -23.79
C LEU A 150 -9.36 -12.56 -24.64
N ASP A 151 -10.39 -11.72 -24.49
CA ASP A 151 -11.64 -11.79 -25.26
C ASP A 151 -11.47 -11.17 -26.67
N GLY A 152 -10.34 -10.51 -26.95
CA GLY A 152 -10.01 -9.92 -28.27
C GLY A 152 -10.55 -8.51 -28.50
N GLU A 153 -11.09 -7.86 -27.46
CA GLU A 153 -11.66 -6.51 -27.51
C GLU A 153 -10.58 -5.41 -27.57
N ILE A 154 -9.41 -5.68 -26.99
CA ILE A 154 -8.22 -4.81 -27.08
C ILE A 154 -6.98 -5.63 -27.45
N THR A 155 -6.01 -4.97 -28.06
CA THR A 155 -4.71 -5.55 -28.38
C THR A 155 -3.80 -5.61 -27.15
N ARG A 156 -2.77 -6.47 -27.21
CA ARG A 156 -1.72 -6.52 -26.17
C ARG A 156 -1.07 -5.15 -25.95
N LYS A 157 -0.83 -4.42 -27.05
CA LYS A 157 -0.22 -3.09 -27.03
C LYS A 157 -1.12 -2.07 -26.32
N GLU A 158 -2.43 -2.11 -26.55
CA GLU A 158 -3.39 -1.25 -25.84
C GLU A 158 -3.42 -1.58 -24.35
N LEU A 159 -3.43 -2.86 -23.98
CA LEU A 159 -3.37 -3.29 -22.59
C LEU A 159 -2.09 -2.79 -21.88
N GLU A 160 -0.93 -2.96 -22.50
CA GLU A 160 0.35 -2.47 -21.95
C GLU A 160 0.41 -0.94 -21.91
N SER A 161 -0.24 -0.26 -22.85
CA SER A 161 -0.31 1.21 -22.84
C SER A 161 -1.06 1.77 -21.61
N MET A 162 -1.97 0.98 -21.02
CA MET A 162 -2.65 1.35 -19.77
C MET A 162 -1.70 1.39 -18.56
N MET A 163 -0.54 0.73 -18.66
CA MET A 163 0.54 0.83 -17.66
C MET A 163 1.50 2.00 -17.92
N SER A 164 1.37 2.70 -19.04
CA SER A 164 2.28 3.77 -19.48
C SER A 164 1.94 5.17 -18.91
N GLY A 165 0.86 5.29 -18.13
CA GLY A 165 0.58 6.49 -17.33
C GLY A 165 1.62 6.65 -16.21
N GLY A 166 1.85 7.89 -15.76
CA GLY A 166 2.77 8.16 -14.65
C GLY A 166 2.33 7.50 -13.32
N HIS A 167 3.12 7.66 -12.26
CA HIS A 167 2.84 7.13 -10.92
C HIS A 167 1.38 7.39 -10.46
N GLY A 168 0.65 6.34 -10.08
CA GLY A 168 -0.75 6.42 -9.61
C GLY A 168 -1.69 5.33 -10.16
N LEU A 169 -3.01 5.59 -10.09
CA LEU A 169 -4.12 4.71 -10.48
C LEU A 169 -4.14 4.30 -11.98
N ASP A 170 -3.19 4.76 -12.78
CA ASP A 170 -2.96 4.34 -14.17
C ASP A 170 -2.30 2.95 -14.17
N SER A 171 -3.12 1.95 -13.89
CA SER A 171 -2.72 0.55 -13.81
C SER A 171 -3.86 -0.38 -14.21
N VAL A 172 -3.52 -1.56 -14.67
CA VAL A 172 -4.48 -2.60 -15.09
C VAL A 172 -5.12 -3.31 -13.89
N CYS A 173 -4.38 -3.46 -12.79
CA CYS A 173 -4.88 -3.98 -11.52
C CYS A 173 -3.99 -3.54 -10.36
N TYR A 174 -4.44 -3.76 -9.12
CA TYR A 174 -3.60 -3.47 -7.95
C TYR A 174 -2.25 -4.18 -8.02
N GLU A 175 -2.22 -5.45 -8.42
CA GLU A 175 -0.99 -6.24 -8.47
C GLU A 175 0.00 -5.78 -9.56
N SER A 176 -0.45 -5.18 -10.65
CA SER A 176 0.43 -4.84 -11.78
C SER A 176 1.33 -3.64 -11.53
N HIS A 177 1.02 -2.81 -10.53
CA HIS A 177 1.81 -1.62 -10.22
C HIS A 177 2.44 -1.61 -8.82
N MET A 178 2.28 -2.69 -8.05
CA MET A 178 2.70 -2.70 -6.64
C MET A 178 4.19 -2.40 -6.46
N LEU A 179 5.07 -3.01 -7.27
CA LEU A 179 6.52 -2.78 -7.17
C LEU A 179 7.01 -1.62 -8.05
N ARG A 180 6.22 -1.22 -9.06
CA ARG A 180 6.45 0.01 -9.83
C ARG A 180 6.30 1.24 -8.93
N ASP A 181 5.19 1.30 -8.19
CA ASP A 181 4.79 2.47 -7.39
C ASP A 181 4.99 2.28 -5.89
N TRP A 182 5.44 1.10 -5.45
CA TRP A 182 5.57 0.73 -4.03
C TRP A 182 4.29 0.99 -3.23
N MET A 183 3.16 0.62 -3.82
CA MET A 183 1.80 0.87 -3.31
C MET A 183 1.04 -0.44 -3.13
N ALA A 184 0.31 -0.55 -2.02
CA ALA A 184 -0.58 -1.68 -1.76
C ALA A 184 -1.96 -1.20 -1.29
N SER A 185 -3.00 -1.65 -1.98
CA SER A 185 -4.39 -1.29 -1.72
C SER A 185 -5.10 -2.34 -0.87
N ALA A 186 -6.00 -1.91 0.00
CA ALA A 186 -6.85 -2.76 0.83
C ALA A 186 -7.85 -3.58 0.01
N GLY A 187 -8.15 -3.10 -1.19
CA GLY A 187 -9.10 -3.69 -2.13
C GLY A 187 -10.56 -3.54 -1.70
N VAL A 188 -11.42 -4.34 -2.30
CA VAL A 188 -12.85 -4.37 -2.02
C VAL A 188 -13.25 -5.69 -1.36
N VAL A 189 -14.37 -5.71 -0.66
CA VAL A 189 -14.96 -6.92 -0.11
C VAL A 189 -15.32 -7.87 -1.26
N GLN A 190 -14.86 -9.12 -1.17
CA GLN A 190 -14.93 -10.08 -2.27
C GLN A 190 -16.19 -10.96 -2.27
N THR A 191 -16.87 -11.06 -1.13
CA THR A 191 -17.95 -12.02 -0.88
C THR A 191 -19.02 -11.45 0.05
N GLY A 192 -20.24 -12.01 0.01
CA GLY A 192 -21.34 -11.65 0.92
C GLY A 192 -22.10 -10.38 0.49
N THR A 193 -22.96 -9.89 1.37
CA THR A 193 -23.84 -8.72 1.11
C THR A 193 -23.09 -7.42 0.88
N ASP A 194 -21.86 -7.33 1.39
CA ASP A 194 -21.00 -6.16 1.25
C ASP A 194 -20.05 -6.25 0.04
N LYS A 195 -20.19 -7.25 -0.83
CA LYS A 195 -19.33 -7.43 -2.01
C LYS A 195 -19.24 -6.12 -2.83
N GLY A 196 -18.02 -5.75 -3.20
CA GLY A 196 -17.73 -4.53 -3.94
C GLY A 196 -17.49 -3.29 -3.06
N LYS A 197 -17.83 -3.33 -1.77
CA LYS A 197 -17.55 -2.20 -0.87
C LYS A 197 -16.04 -2.05 -0.62
N PRO A 198 -15.50 -0.82 -0.63
CA PRO A 198 -14.10 -0.57 -0.31
C PRO A 198 -13.71 -1.02 1.11
N MET A 199 -12.51 -1.57 1.24
CA MET A 199 -11.95 -1.96 2.54
C MET A 199 -11.09 -0.83 3.13
N ARG A 200 -11.07 -0.72 4.46
CA ARG A 200 -10.33 0.31 5.19
C ARG A 200 -9.11 -0.26 5.93
N LEU A 201 -8.06 0.54 6.04
CA LEU A 201 -6.80 0.23 6.74
C LEU A 201 -6.72 0.91 8.10
N LEU A 202 -7.54 0.44 9.04
CA LEU A 202 -7.78 1.10 10.34
C LEU A 202 -6.56 1.23 11.26
N LYS A 203 -5.55 0.36 11.13
CA LYS A 203 -4.40 0.32 12.06
C LYS A 203 -3.06 0.65 11.41
N VAL A 204 -3.02 0.91 10.11
CA VAL A 204 -1.76 1.21 9.44
C VAL A 204 -1.48 2.71 9.56
N GLN A 205 -0.25 3.05 9.90
CA GLN A 205 0.21 4.44 9.99
C GLN A 205 1.64 4.51 9.48
N LYS A 206 2.23 5.71 9.45
CA LYS A 206 3.64 5.90 9.20
C LYS A 206 4.49 4.98 10.11
N ASN A 207 5.57 4.46 9.55
CA ASN A 207 6.48 3.47 10.14
C ASN A 207 5.94 2.04 10.21
N SER A 208 4.70 1.76 9.84
CA SER A 208 4.24 0.38 9.60
C SER A 208 5.07 -0.31 8.51
N LEU A 209 5.37 -1.59 8.68
CA LEU A 209 5.89 -2.45 7.62
C LEU A 209 4.72 -2.99 6.80
N ALA A 210 4.75 -2.74 5.49
CA ALA A 210 3.92 -3.43 4.53
C ALA A 210 4.67 -4.68 4.04
N VAL A 211 4.02 -5.84 4.17
CA VAL A 211 4.53 -7.15 3.75
C VAL A 211 3.68 -7.65 2.60
N LEU A 212 4.28 -7.83 1.43
CA LEU A 212 3.56 -8.26 0.24
C LEU A 212 3.72 -9.77 0.07
N THR A 213 2.59 -10.49 0.00
CA THR A 213 2.58 -11.95 -0.05
C THR A 213 1.80 -12.47 -1.24
N THR A 214 2.24 -13.58 -1.80
CA THR A 214 1.54 -14.27 -2.90
C THR A 214 1.76 -15.78 -2.83
N ARG A 215 1.22 -16.51 -3.81
CA ARG A 215 1.46 -17.94 -4.04
C ARG A 215 1.73 -18.15 -5.51
N GLU A 216 2.55 -19.14 -5.83
CA GLU A 216 2.68 -19.58 -7.22
C GLU A 216 1.33 -20.06 -7.79
N PRO A 217 1.09 -19.87 -9.10
CA PRO A 217 -0.06 -20.45 -9.77
C PRO A 217 -0.11 -21.96 -9.53
N ASN A 218 -1.31 -22.48 -9.26
CA ASN A 218 -1.56 -23.90 -8.96
C ASN A 218 -0.98 -24.42 -7.64
N ALA A 219 -0.51 -23.56 -6.73
CA ALA A 219 -0.15 -23.96 -5.38
C ALA A 219 -1.30 -24.73 -4.69
N ALA A 220 -0.99 -25.92 -4.14
CA ALA A 220 -1.99 -26.83 -3.59
C ALA A 220 -2.66 -26.31 -2.30
N SER A 221 -1.96 -25.49 -1.52
CA SER A 221 -2.44 -24.97 -0.25
C SER A 221 -1.92 -23.55 0.03
N ASP A 222 -2.44 -22.89 1.06
CA ASP A 222 -1.93 -21.59 1.51
C ASP A 222 -0.57 -21.71 2.24
N GLU A 223 -0.13 -22.91 2.62
CA GLU A 223 1.15 -23.14 3.32
C GLU A 223 2.35 -22.62 2.52
N SER A 224 2.29 -22.71 1.18
CA SER A 224 3.34 -22.23 0.29
C SER A 224 3.28 -20.70 0.03
N ARG A 225 2.43 -19.95 0.75
CA ARG A 225 2.37 -18.49 0.61
C ARG A 225 3.67 -17.89 1.11
N PHE A 226 4.32 -17.11 0.27
CA PHE A 226 5.62 -16.53 0.53
C PHE A 226 5.58 -15.00 0.45
N VAL A 227 6.53 -14.36 1.14
CA VAL A 227 6.76 -12.92 1.08
C VAL A 227 7.63 -12.64 -0.13
N PHE A 228 7.22 -11.69 -0.98
CA PHE A 228 7.97 -11.33 -2.19
C PHE A 228 8.57 -9.93 -2.12
N ALA A 229 8.02 -9.06 -1.28
CA ALA A 229 8.56 -7.73 -1.04
C ALA A 229 8.09 -7.18 0.31
N VAL A 230 8.85 -6.21 0.84
CA VAL A 230 8.49 -5.44 2.03
C VAL A 230 8.85 -3.97 1.84
N PHE A 231 8.09 -3.07 2.45
CA PHE A 231 8.45 -1.65 2.48
C PHE A 231 7.93 -0.93 3.72
N LEU A 232 8.63 0.13 4.13
CA LEU A 232 8.24 0.98 5.24
C LEU A 232 7.23 2.02 4.77
N VAL A 233 6.04 2.01 5.35
CA VAL A 233 4.96 2.95 5.03
C VAL A 233 5.34 4.35 5.50
N ASP A 234 5.39 5.32 4.58
CA ASP A 234 5.54 6.74 4.90
C ASP A 234 4.26 7.55 4.67
N GLU A 235 3.38 7.07 3.79
CA GLU A 235 2.06 7.61 3.48
C GLU A 235 1.00 6.50 3.47
N SER A 236 -0.17 6.81 4.02
CA SER A 236 -1.32 5.91 4.04
C SER A 236 -2.62 6.67 3.90
N TYR A 237 -3.55 6.10 3.13
CA TYR A 237 -4.95 6.49 3.11
C TYR A 237 -5.78 5.40 3.79
N GLU A 238 -6.56 5.77 4.79
CA GLU A 238 -7.37 4.80 5.55
C GLU A 238 -8.46 4.15 4.68
N GLY A 239 -8.94 4.83 3.65
CA GLY A 239 -10.13 4.43 2.89
C GLY A 239 -11.42 4.98 3.49
N ASP A 240 -12.44 5.09 2.65
CA ASP A 240 -13.76 5.59 3.01
C ASP A 240 -14.87 4.78 2.29
N ASN A 241 -16.08 5.34 2.22
CA ASN A 241 -17.21 4.67 1.61
C ASN A 241 -17.12 4.60 0.07
N ARG A 242 -16.21 5.36 -0.55
CA ARG A 242 -16.03 5.45 -2.00
C ARG A 242 -14.76 4.72 -2.43
N ASP A 243 -13.67 4.91 -1.70
CA ASP A 243 -12.34 4.48 -2.11
C ASP A 243 -11.69 3.56 -1.07
N ALA A 244 -10.97 2.54 -1.56
CA ALA A 244 -10.27 1.61 -0.70
C ALA A 244 -9.06 2.29 -0.06
N GLY A 245 -8.71 1.90 1.17
CA GLY A 245 -7.49 2.35 1.79
C GLY A 245 -6.27 1.84 1.03
N TYR A 246 -5.16 2.57 1.10
CA TYR A 246 -3.88 2.16 0.52
C TYR A 246 -2.71 2.62 1.39
N VAL A 247 -1.57 1.98 1.20
CA VAL A 247 -0.29 2.37 1.80
C VAL A 247 0.75 2.49 0.69
N THR A 248 1.68 3.42 0.83
CA THR A 248 2.75 3.64 -0.14
C THR A 248 4.04 4.10 0.54
N THR A 249 5.13 4.14 -0.23
CA THR A 249 6.41 4.70 0.21
C THR A 249 7.15 5.43 -0.89
N ASN A 250 7.74 6.58 -0.55
CA ASN A 250 8.79 7.23 -1.33
C ASN A 250 10.18 7.06 -0.67
N SER A 251 10.25 6.43 0.50
CA SER A 251 11.51 6.19 1.22
C SER A 251 12.41 5.16 0.53
N GLU A 252 13.69 5.14 0.93
CA GLU A 252 14.62 4.08 0.49
C GLU A 252 14.30 2.71 1.11
N TRP A 253 13.52 2.68 2.20
CA TRP A 253 13.27 1.49 3.02
C TRP A 253 12.29 0.51 2.37
N LYS A 254 12.77 -0.16 1.34
CA LYS A 254 12.00 -1.12 0.54
C LYS A 254 12.89 -2.21 -0.03
N ILE A 255 12.39 -3.44 -0.05
CA ILE A 255 13.10 -4.63 -0.51
C ILE A 255 12.17 -5.44 -1.41
N GLU A 256 12.62 -5.73 -2.63
CA GLU A 256 12.13 -6.84 -3.44
C GLU A 256 13.04 -8.05 -3.18
N LEU A 257 12.44 -9.23 -3.05
CA LEU A 257 13.16 -10.50 -2.94
C LEU A 257 13.27 -11.15 -4.32
N ALA A 258 14.48 -11.59 -4.69
CA ALA A 258 14.62 -12.39 -5.89
C ALA A 258 13.80 -13.68 -5.77
N PRO A 259 13.35 -14.31 -6.87
CA PRO A 259 12.46 -15.47 -6.80
C PRO A 259 12.95 -16.59 -5.86
N THR A 260 14.25 -16.91 -5.87
CA THR A 260 14.84 -17.94 -5.01
C THR A 260 14.95 -17.53 -3.53
N GLU A 261 14.98 -16.23 -3.24
CA GLU A 261 14.99 -15.67 -1.88
C GLU A 261 13.57 -15.64 -1.31
N ALA A 262 12.61 -15.17 -2.12
CA ALA A 262 11.19 -15.04 -1.76
C ALA A 262 10.61 -16.37 -1.27
N HIS A 263 10.88 -17.46 -1.99
CA HIS A 263 10.40 -18.80 -1.64
C HIS A 263 10.95 -19.36 -0.31
N LYS A 264 12.02 -18.75 0.25
CA LYS A 264 12.56 -19.12 1.56
C LYS A 264 11.82 -18.42 2.71
N ILE A 265 11.08 -17.35 2.44
CA ILE A 265 10.36 -16.55 3.44
C ILE A 265 8.86 -16.89 3.36
N LEU A 266 8.46 -18.02 3.97
CA LEU A 266 7.06 -18.44 4.02
C LEU A 266 6.29 -17.59 5.04
N PHE A 267 5.19 -16.96 4.61
CA PHE A 267 4.38 -16.06 5.43
C PHE A 267 3.86 -16.72 6.71
N TRP A 268 3.46 -17.99 6.63
CA TRP A 268 2.89 -18.73 7.75
C TRP A 268 3.93 -19.20 8.78
N ASN A 269 5.23 -18.97 8.55
CA ASN A 269 6.21 -19.09 9.62
C ASN A 269 6.06 -17.97 10.66
N TYR A 270 5.50 -16.83 10.27
CA TYR A 270 5.40 -15.63 11.12
C TYR A 270 3.99 -15.39 11.64
N TYR A 271 2.97 -15.77 10.89
CA TYR A 271 1.57 -15.49 11.23
C TYR A 271 0.80 -16.75 11.64
N ALA A 272 0.02 -16.63 12.71
CA ALA A 272 -1.03 -17.57 13.10
C ALA A 272 -2.30 -16.77 13.44
N ASN A 273 -3.47 -17.24 13.01
CA ASN A 273 -4.72 -16.58 13.34
C ASN A 273 -5.03 -16.79 14.84
N PRO A 274 -5.14 -15.75 15.69
CA PRO A 274 -5.40 -15.93 17.12
C PRO A 274 -6.69 -16.71 17.41
N ASN A 275 -7.69 -16.58 16.54
CA ASN A 275 -8.98 -17.26 16.69
C ASN A 275 -8.99 -18.69 16.12
N ALA A 276 -7.98 -19.05 15.32
CA ALA A 276 -7.84 -20.39 14.75
C ALA A 276 -6.36 -20.69 14.43
N PRO A 277 -5.48 -20.88 15.45
CA PRO A 277 -4.02 -20.89 15.24
C PRO A 277 -3.52 -21.99 14.30
N LYS A 278 -4.19 -23.16 14.31
CA LYS A 278 -3.86 -24.31 13.45
C LYS A 278 -4.33 -24.16 12.00
N LYS A 279 -5.11 -23.14 11.66
CA LYS A 279 -5.71 -22.98 10.32
C LYS A 279 -4.79 -22.16 9.42
N ILE A 280 -4.13 -22.83 8.48
CA ILE A 280 -3.23 -22.22 7.49
C ILE A 280 -4.00 -21.80 6.24
N VAL A 281 -4.88 -20.80 6.39
CA VAL A 281 -5.71 -20.30 5.29
C VAL A 281 -5.91 -18.78 5.44
N PHE A 282 -5.62 -18.02 4.39
CA PHE A 282 -5.83 -16.57 4.33
C PHE A 282 -7.32 -16.25 4.17
N GLY A 283 -8.09 -17.11 3.50
CA GLY A 283 -9.54 -16.96 3.35
C GLY A 283 -9.93 -15.79 2.46
N SER A 284 -11.09 -15.18 2.71
CA SER A 284 -11.66 -14.10 1.90
C SER A 284 -11.08 -12.71 2.18
N GLY A 285 -10.42 -12.51 3.32
CA GLY A 285 -9.76 -11.23 3.64
C GLY A 285 -8.56 -10.97 2.74
N LEU A 286 -8.29 -9.69 2.44
CA LEU A 286 -7.19 -9.25 1.57
C LEU A 286 -5.94 -8.80 2.32
N HIS A 287 -6.01 -8.68 3.65
CA HIS A 287 -4.86 -8.34 4.47
C HIS A 287 -4.94 -8.94 5.88
N ARG A 288 -3.82 -8.90 6.61
CA ARG A 288 -3.68 -9.26 8.02
C ARG A 288 -2.81 -8.25 8.74
N TYR A 289 -3.18 -7.90 9.96
CA TYR A 289 -2.31 -7.11 10.83
C TYR A 289 -1.26 -8.00 11.47
N LEU A 290 -0.05 -7.48 11.56
CA LEU A 290 1.11 -8.12 12.18
C LEU A 290 1.59 -7.28 13.37
N SER A 291 2.09 -7.96 14.40
CA SER A 291 2.80 -7.29 15.49
C SER A 291 4.16 -6.76 15.03
N ASP A 292 4.77 -5.92 15.86
CA ASP A 292 6.15 -5.46 15.63
C ASP A 292 7.17 -6.59 15.68
N THR A 293 6.99 -7.54 16.59
CA THR A 293 7.84 -8.74 16.65
C THR A 293 7.75 -9.56 15.36
N GLN A 294 6.55 -9.77 14.80
CA GLN A 294 6.38 -10.51 13.55
C GLN A 294 7.03 -9.79 12.36
N ALA A 295 6.89 -8.46 12.28
CA ALA A 295 7.54 -7.67 11.24
C ALA A 295 9.08 -7.70 11.36
N ALA A 296 9.59 -7.59 12.59
CA ALA A 296 11.02 -7.70 12.88
C ALA A 296 11.59 -9.09 12.54
N GLN A 297 10.86 -10.16 12.83
CA GLN A 297 11.23 -11.53 12.43
C GLN A 297 11.35 -11.67 10.92
N ILE A 298 10.39 -11.14 10.16
CA ILE A 298 10.43 -11.16 8.68
C ILE A 298 11.66 -10.41 8.18
N LEU A 299 11.92 -9.20 8.67
CA LEU A 299 13.09 -8.41 8.25
C LEU A 299 14.41 -9.11 8.60
N ARG A 300 14.54 -9.65 9.81
CA ARG A 300 15.72 -10.42 10.23
C ARG A 300 15.97 -11.61 9.29
N ASP A 301 14.94 -12.39 9.00
CA ASP A 301 15.08 -13.57 8.16
C ASP A 301 15.34 -13.19 6.68
N ILE A 302 14.83 -12.04 6.21
CA ILE A 302 15.20 -11.45 4.92
C ILE A 302 16.72 -11.21 4.84
N VAL A 303 17.36 -10.68 5.89
CA VAL A 303 18.83 -10.52 5.93
C VAL A 303 19.54 -11.85 5.67
N THR A 304 19.01 -12.95 6.21
CA THR A 304 19.66 -14.27 6.10
C THR A 304 19.59 -14.86 4.70
N VAL A 305 18.52 -14.56 3.94
CA VAL A 305 18.31 -15.15 2.61
C VAL A 305 18.91 -14.32 1.48
N LYS A 306 19.26 -13.05 1.73
CA LYS A 306 19.90 -12.18 0.74
C LYS A 306 21.27 -12.72 0.34
N ASN A 307 21.43 -13.05 -0.94
CA ASN A 307 22.68 -13.60 -1.48
C ASN A 307 23.67 -12.50 -1.87
N ASN A 308 23.18 -11.38 -2.39
CA ASN A 308 24.03 -10.24 -2.78
C ASN A 308 24.53 -9.51 -1.52
N PRO A 309 25.85 -9.32 -1.32
CA PRO A 309 26.39 -8.66 -0.13
C PRO A 309 25.86 -7.24 0.11
N LYS A 310 25.67 -6.44 -0.95
CA LYS A 310 25.16 -5.06 -0.82
C LYS A 310 23.68 -5.04 -0.43
N GLU A 311 22.88 -5.92 -1.03
CA GLU A 311 21.46 -6.04 -0.66
C GLU A 311 21.30 -6.60 0.75
N LYS A 312 22.18 -7.52 1.17
CA LYS A 312 22.21 -8.05 2.53
C LYS A 312 22.56 -6.97 3.55
N GLU A 313 23.56 -6.14 3.26
CA GLU A 313 23.90 -4.98 4.08
C GLU A 313 22.73 -3.99 4.17
N PHE A 314 22.07 -3.70 3.05
CA PHE A 314 20.86 -2.88 3.04
C PHE A 314 19.75 -3.50 3.89
N ALA A 315 19.48 -4.79 3.74
CA ALA A 315 18.48 -5.51 4.53
C ALA A 315 18.79 -5.46 6.03
N GLN A 316 20.06 -5.59 6.41
CA GLN A 316 20.50 -5.44 7.79
C GLN A 316 20.22 -4.03 8.31
N ARG A 317 20.59 -2.99 7.56
CA ARG A 317 20.26 -1.59 7.94
C ARG A 317 18.76 -1.38 8.07
N PHE A 318 17.95 -2.01 7.23
CA PHE A 318 16.50 -1.87 7.29
C PHE A 318 15.91 -2.57 8.52
N PHE A 319 16.37 -3.78 8.83
CA PHE A 319 16.02 -4.46 10.07
C PHE A 319 16.37 -3.62 11.30
N GLU A 320 17.59 -3.09 11.37
CA GLU A 320 18.05 -2.21 12.46
C GLU A 320 17.23 -0.93 12.58
N HIS A 321 16.96 -0.28 11.45
CA HIS A 321 16.13 0.92 11.40
C HIS A 321 14.72 0.65 11.92
N PHE A 322 14.08 -0.43 11.45
CA PHE A 322 12.73 -0.81 11.87
C PHE A 322 12.68 -1.10 13.37
N CYS A 323 13.64 -1.85 13.90
CA CYS A 323 13.71 -2.14 15.34
C CYS A 323 13.91 -0.86 16.15
N LYS A 324 14.81 0.04 15.72
CA LYS A 324 15.07 1.32 16.38
C LYS A 324 13.82 2.20 16.47
N ILE A 325 13.10 2.39 15.37
CA ILE A 325 11.93 3.28 15.35
C ILE A 325 10.71 2.69 16.10
N ASN A 326 10.69 1.38 16.32
CA ASN A 326 9.62 0.68 17.05
C ASN A 326 10.04 0.22 18.47
N GLY A 327 11.25 0.58 18.94
CA GLY A 327 11.72 0.24 20.28
C GLY A 327 11.91 -1.26 20.52
N ILE A 328 12.29 -2.02 19.49
CA ILE A 328 12.54 -3.47 19.55
C ILE A 328 14.03 -3.70 19.81
N ASP A 329 14.34 -4.53 20.80
CA ASP A 329 15.71 -5.03 21.00
C ASP A 329 16.09 -6.03 19.90
N LEU A 330 17.20 -5.77 19.20
CA LEU A 330 17.66 -6.56 18.06
C LEU A 330 17.96 -8.01 18.44
N ASP A 331 18.62 -8.19 19.58
CA ASP A 331 19.02 -9.50 20.09
C ASP A 331 17.84 -10.21 20.79
N GLY A 332 16.80 -9.45 21.15
CA GLY A 332 15.58 -9.93 21.78
C GLY A 332 14.48 -10.38 20.81
N VAL A 333 14.68 -10.27 19.49
CA VAL A 333 13.69 -10.74 18.50
C VAL A 333 13.58 -12.26 18.54
N SER A 334 12.51 -12.77 19.14
CA SER A 334 12.23 -14.21 19.24
C SER A 334 12.18 -14.92 17.86
N LEU A 335 12.31 -16.25 17.86
CA LEU A 335 12.12 -17.05 16.66
C LEU A 335 10.67 -17.00 16.15
N PRO A 336 10.42 -17.19 14.84
CA PRO A 336 9.07 -17.20 14.30
C PRO A 336 8.21 -18.26 14.98
N ASN A 337 6.95 -17.90 15.26
CA ASN A 337 5.99 -18.73 15.97
C ASN A 337 4.63 -18.77 15.23
N GLY A 338 4.65 -18.71 13.91
CA GLY A 338 3.48 -18.81 13.05
C GLY A 338 2.97 -20.24 12.89
N ALA A 339 1.86 -20.38 12.18
CA ALA A 339 1.12 -21.64 12.07
C ALA A 339 1.92 -22.81 11.45
N LEU A 340 2.97 -22.55 10.66
CA LEU A 340 3.85 -23.60 10.12
C LEU A 340 4.90 -24.13 11.10
N VAL A 341 5.16 -23.40 12.19
CA VAL A 341 6.27 -23.67 13.11
C VAL A 341 5.83 -23.81 14.57
N GLN A 342 4.56 -23.52 14.91
CA GLN A 342 4.03 -23.68 16.28
C GLN A 342 4.03 -25.12 16.81
N ASP A 343 4.05 -26.12 15.92
CA ASP A 343 3.97 -27.55 16.26
C ASP A 343 5.21 -28.35 15.76
N ARG A 344 6.35 -27.68 15.51
CA ARG A 344 7.60 -28.32 15.03
C ARG A 344 8.74 -28.30 16.02
#